data_AF-A0A946KW30-F1
#
_entry.id   AF-A0A946KW30-F1
#
_cell.length_a   1.000
_cell.length_b   1.000
_cell.length_c   1.000
_cell.angle_alpha   90.00
_cell.angle_beta   90.00
_cell.angle_gamma   90.00
#
_symmetry.space_group_name_H-M   'P 1'
#
loop_
_entity.id
_entity.type
_entity.pdbx_description
1 polymer ?
#
loop_
_entity_poly.entity_id
_entity_poly.type
_entity_poly.pdbx_seq_one_letter_code
_entity_poly.pdbx_strand_id
1 'polypeptide(L)'
;MNLKSFKNLSFAIFFLYFFLVSIKLLEKGIKTLGAEYTDALFESVSNPFAGLLVGILCTVLVQSSSVTTATIVGLVGSGVLSLEYAIPMVMGANIG
;
A
#
# COMPACT_ATOMS: atom_id res chain seq x y z
N MET A 1 -6.29 12.39 32.01
CA MET A 1 -5.86 12.11 30.61
C MET A 1 -4.77 13.12 30.25
N ASN A 2 -3.55 12.67 29.97
CA ASN A 2 -2.37 13.55 29.85
C ASN A 2 -2.45 14.44 28.59
N LEU A 3 -2.26 15.75 28.74
CA LEU A 3 -2.30 16.76 27.66
C LEU A 3 -1.34 16.42 26.50
N LYS A 4 -0.23 15.74 26.81
CA LYS A 4 0.78 15.24 25.84
C LYS A 4 0.22 14.17 24.89
N SER A 5 -0.64 13.29 25.40
CA SER A 5 -1.28 12.23 24.60
C SER A 5 -2.31 12.80 23.63
N PHE A 6 -3.02 13.86 24.03
CA PHE A 6 -3.97 14.55 23.16
C PHE A 6 -3.29 15.28 21.98
N LYS A 7 -2.14 15.94 22.21
CA LYS A 7 -1.33 16.52 21.14
C LYS A 7 -0.81 15.47 20.15
N ASN A 8 -0.34 14.33 20.64
CA ASN A 8 0.18 13.25 19.79
C ASN A 8 -0.93 12.64 18.92
N LEU A 9 -2.14 12.47 19.47
CA LEU A 9 -3.30 11.98 18.75
C LEU A 9 -3.73 12.94 17.63
N SER A 10 -3.78 14.24 17.92
CA SER A 10 -4.08 15.26 16.92
C SER A 10 -3.05 15.27 15.78
N PHE A 11 -1.77 15.07 16.09
CA PHE A 11 -0.69 15.04 15.10
C PHE A 11 -0.76 13.80 14.22
N ALA A 12 -1.08 12.64 14.81
CA ALA A 12 -1.30 11.40 14.07
C ALA A 12 -2.47 11.50 13.09
N ILE A 13 -3.59 12.08 13.52
CA ILE A 13 -4.78 12.29 12.67
C ILE A 13 -4.46 13.27 11.52
N PHE A 14 -3.70 14.32 11.77
CA PHE A 14 -3.27 15.27 10.76
C PHE A 14 -2.39 14.61 9.67
N PHE A 15 -1.38 13.83 10.07
CA PHE A 15 -0.55 13.11 9.10
C PHE A 15 -1.30 12.05 8.33
N LEU A 16 -2.23 11.36 8.98
CA LEU A 16 -3.10 10.39 8.32
C LEU A 16 -3.97 11.08 7.26
N TYR A 17 -4.54 12.26 7.57
CA TYR A 17 -5.28 13.06 6.60
C TYR A 17 -4.41 13.49 5.40
N PHE A 18 -3.20 14.00 5.67
CA PHE A 18 -2.27 14.41 4.61
C PHE A 18 -1.82 13.24 3.72
N PHE A 19 -1.59 12.08 4.32
CA PHE A 19 -1.27 10.84 3.61
C PHE A 19 -2.40 10.42 2.67
N LEU A 20 -3.65 10.44 3.14
CA LEU A 20 -4.83 10.14 2.32
C LEU A 20 -5.01 11.14 1.15
N VAL A 21 -4.75 12.42 1.37
CA VAL A 21 -4.77 13.44 0.30
C VAL A 21 -3.69 13.17 -0.75
N SER A 22 -2.50 12.77 -0.33
CA SER A 22 -1.38 12.45 -1.22
C SER A 22 -1.68 11.23 -2.10
N ILE A 23 -2.33 10.21 -1.54
CA ILE A 23 -2.81 9.04 -2.28
C ILE A 23 -3.78 9.45 -3.39
N LYS A 24 -4.75 10.34 -3.12
CA LYS A 24 -5.71 10.81 -4.13
C LYS A 24 -5.03 11.57 -5.27
N LEU A 25 -3.98 12.31 -4.97
CA LEU A 25 -3.19 13.02 -5.98
C LEU A 25 -2.41 12.02 -6.87
N LEU A 26 -1.84 10.98 -6.27
CA LEU A 26 -1.18 9.90 -7.00
C LEU A 26 -2.16 9.13 -7.90
N GLU A 27 -3.34 8.78 -7.39
CA GLU A 27 -4.41 8.12 -8.15
C GLU A 27 -4.81 8.95 -9.38
N LYS A 28 -4.97 10.26 -9.21
CA LYS A 28 -5.30 11.18 -10.31
C LYS A 28 -4.16 11.31 -11.31
N GLY A 29 -2.91 11.32 -10.84
CA GLY A 29 -1.72 11.35 -11.69
C GLY A 29 -1.59 10.11 -12.55
N ILE A 30 -1.75 8.92 -11.96
CA ILE A 30 -1.71 7.64 -12.67
C ILE A 30 -2.86 7.54 -13.67
N LYS A 31 -4.08 7.96 -13.32
CA LYS A 31 -5.21 7.99 -14.27
C LYS A 31 -4.99 8.95 -15.44
N THR A 32 -4.34 10.09 -15.21
CA THR A 32 -4.08 11.09 -16.25
C THR A 32 -2.92 10.66 -17.17
N LEU A 33 -1.90 10.01 -16.63
CA LEU A 33 -0.75 9.51 -17.39
C LEU A 33 -1.02 8.14 -18.06
N GLY A 34 -1.88 7.32 -17.46
CA GLY A 34 -2.14 5.93 -17.85
C GLY A 34 -3.39 5.72 -18.70
N ALA A 35 -4.17 6.76 -18.99
CA ALA A 35 -5.39 6.65 -19.80
C ALA A 35 -5.16 6.04 -21.20
N GLU A 36 -3.93 6.07 -21.71
CA GLU A 36 -3.53 5.45 -22.99
C GLU A 36 -2.85 4.07 -22.81
N TYR A 37 -2.42 3.72 -21.59
CA TYR A 37 -1.64 2.51 -21.27
C TYR A 37 -2.38 1.47 -20.41
N THR A 38 -3.63 1.75 -20.04
CA THR A 38 -4.39 0.92 -19.10
C THR A 38 -4.71 -0.46 -19.68
N ASP A 39 -5.02 -0.61 -20.97
CA ASP A 39 -5.44 -1.92 -21.48
C ASP A 39 -4.28 -2.93 -21.63
N ALA A 40 -3.06 -2.46 -21.97
CA ALA A 40 -1.89 -3.33 -22.16
C ALA A 40 -1.18 -3.70 -20.84
N LEU A 41 -1.27 -2.86 -19.81
CA LEU A 41 -0.66 -3.13 -18.52
C LEU A 41 -1.48 -4.13 -17.69
N PHE A 42 -2.80 -4.18 -17.85
CA PHE A 42 -3.64 -5.15 -17.13
C PHE A 42 -3.47 -6.58 -17.66
N GLU A 43 -3.08 -6.75 -18.93
CA GLU A 43 -2.74 -8.07 -19.48
C GLU A 43 -1.38 -8.58 -18.95
N SER A 44 -0.44 -7.66 -18.68
CA SER A 44 0.90 -7.96 -18.14
C SER A 44 0.96 -8.05 -16.60
N VAL A 45 0.05 -7.39 -15.88
CA VAL A 45 -0.13 -7.48 -14.40
C VAL A 45 -1.21 -8.52 -14.06
N SER A 46 -1.22 -9.64 -14.77
CA SER A 46 -2.07 -10.80 -14.48
C SER A 46 -1.35 -11.87 -13.63
N ASN A 47 -0.12 -11.58 -13.16
CA ASN A 47 0.76 -12.59 -12.58
C ASN A 47 0.92 -12.45 -11.05
N PRO A 48 0.25 -13.29 -10.24
CA PRO A 48 0.41 -13.35 -8.78
C PRO A 48 1.86 -13.43 -8.32
N PHE A 49 2.75 -13.98 -9.17
CA PHE A 49 4.17 -14.12 -8.89
C PHE A 49 4.89 -12.77 -8.67
N ALA A 50 4.50 -11.73 -9.39
CA ALA A 50 5.08 -10.40 -9.22
C ALA A 50 4.69 -9.78 -7.87
N GLY A 51 3.43 -9.94 -7.46
CA GLY A 51 2.97 -9.51 -6.13
C GLY A 51 3.72 -10.22 -5.01
N LEU A 52 3.96 -11.52 -5.16
CA LEU A 52 4.74 -12.32 -4.23
C LEU A 52 6.19 -11.83 -4.09
N LEU A 53 6.88 -11.56 -5.20
CA LEU A 53 8.24 -11.02 -5.16
C LEU A 53 8.31 -9.66 -4.48
N VAL A 54 7.33 -8.78 -4.74
CA VAL A 54 7.24 -7.48 -4.07
C VAL A 54 7.06 -7.67 -2.56
N GLY A 55 6.23 -8.62 -2.12
CA GLY A 55 6.05 -8.96 -0.71
C GLY A 55 7.33 -9.43 -0.03
N ILE A 56 8.09 -10.31 -0.70
CA ILE A 56 9.38 -10.81 -0.21
C ILE A 56 10.38 -9.65 -0.09
N LEU A 57 10.55 -8.85 -1.15
CA LEU A 57 11.49 -7.73 -1.15
C LEU A 57 11.16 -6.70 -0.08
N CYS A 58 9.88 -6.36 0.07
CA CYS A 58 9.44 -5.41 1.08
C CYS A 58 9.73 -5.95 2.49
N THR A 59 9.55 -7.25 2.71
CA THR A 59 9.86 -7.87 4.01
C THR A 59 11.34 -7.97 4.29
N VAL A 60 12.18 -8.30 3.30
CA VAL A 60 13.64 -8.29 3.46
C VAL A 60 14.15 -6.89 3.80
N LEU A 61 13.59 -5.85 3.19
CA LEU A 61 13.95 -4.46 3.47
C LEU A 61 13.50 -4.00 4.85
N VAL A 62 12.30 -4.40 5.27
CA VAL A 62 11.72 -4.02 6.57
C VAL A 62 12.15 -4.96 7.70
N GLN A 63 12.70 -6.13 7.38
CA GLN A 63 13.04 -7.26 8.27
C GLN A 63 11.91 -7.73 9.20
N SER A 64 10.67 -7.33 8.92
CA SER A 64 9.52 -7.68 9.73
C SER A 64 8.34 -7.97 8.84
N SER A 65 8.01 -9.25 8.76
CA SER A 65 6.86 -9.76 8.01
C SER A 65 5.55 -9.18 8.54
N SER A 66 5.43 -9.00 9.87
CA SER A 66 4.26 -8.39 10.52
C SER A 66 4.05 -6.92 10.18
N VAL A 67 5.13 -6.13 10.10
CA VAL A 67 5.04 -4.71 9.72
C VAL A 67 4.68 -4.58 8.24
N THR A 68 5.27 -5.44 7.41
CA THR A 68 5.02 -5.46 5.96
C THR A 68 3.56 -5.83 5.66
N THR A 69 3.04 -6.90 6.28
CA THR A 69 1.62 -7.28 6.12
C THR A 69 0.65 -6.23 6.66
N ALA A 70 0.91 -5.62 7.82
CA ALA A 70 0.07 -4.55 8.35
C ALA A 70 0.00 -3.36 7.39
N THR A 71 1.11 -3.04 6.74
CA THR A 71 1.18 -1.96 5.74
C THR A 71 0.36 -2.31 4.49
N ILE A 72 0.49 -3.55 3.98
CA ILE A 72 -0.28 -4.03 2.82
C ILE A 72 -1.79 -4.01 3.13
N VAL A 73 -2.20 -4.51 4.30
CA VAL A 73 -3.61 -4.49 4.73
C VAL A 73 -4.12 -3.05 4.88
N GLY A 74 -3.29 -2.13 5.38
CA GLY A 74 -3.61 -0.70 5.45
C GLY A 74 -3.83 -0.07 4.08
N LEU A 75 -3.06 -0.48 3.06
CA LEU A 75 -3.21 -0.03 1.67
C LEU A 75 -4.45 -0.61 0.97
N VAL A 76 -4.87 -1.81 1.34
CA VAL A 76 -6.16 -2.38 0.90
C VAL A 76 -7.31 -1.62 1.55
N GLY A 77 -7.22 -1.34 2.85
CA GLY A 77 -8.24 -0.59 3.59
C GLY A 77 -8.45 0.85 3.09
N SER A 78 -7.41 1.47 2.49
CA SER A 78 -7.50 2.79 1.86
C SER A 78 -7.98 2.76 0.40
N GLY A 79 -8.19 1.57 -0.17
CA GLY A 79 -8.62 1.38 -1.56
C GLY A 79 -7.51 1.57 -2.60
N VAL A 80 -6.26 1.75 -2.17
CA VAL A 80 -5.11 1.95 -3.06
C VAL A 80 -4.64 0.66 -3.70
N LEU A 81 -4.77 -0.45 -2.97
CA LEU A 81 -4.38 -1.77 -3.43
C LEU A 81 -5.61 -2.68 -3.48
N SER A 82 -5.90 -3.25 -4.64
CA SER A 82 -6.96 -4.25 -4.79
C SER A 82 -6.58 -5.54 -4.07
N LEU A 83 -7.58 -6.22 -3.50
CA LEU A 83 -7.41 -7.46 -2.76
C LEU A 83 -6.69 -8.55 -3.58
N GLU A 84 -6.96 -8.61 -4.88
CA GLU A 84 -6.37 -9.56 -5.83
C GLU A 84 -4.84 -9.42 -5.94
N TYR A 85 -4.31 -8.19 -5.82
CA TYR A 85 -2.86 -7.92 -5.80
C TYR A 85 -2.26 -7.99 -4.40
N ALA A 86 -3.07 -7.74 -3.38
CA ALA A 86 -2.63 -7.79 -2.00
C ALA A 86 -2.39 -9.22 -1.51
N ILE A 87 -3.20 -10.19 -1.94
CA ILE A 87 -3.07 -11.59 -1.50
C ILE A 87 -1.68 -12.16 -1.80
N PRO A 88 -1.16 -12.11 -3.05
CA PRO A 88 0.18 -12.61 -3.33
C PRO A 88 1.27 -11.83 -2.59
N MET A 89 1.10 -10.53 -2.38
CA MET A 89 2.05 -9.69 -1.65
C MET A 89 2.10 -10.02 -0.16
N VAL A 90 0.97 -10.33 0.46
CA VAL A 90 0.89 -10.83 1.84
C VAL A 90 1.55 -12.21 1.95
N MET A 91 1.34 -13.10 0.97
CA MET A 91 2.01 -14.40 0.92
C MET A 91 3.53 -14.24 0.81
N GLY A 92 4.00 -13.34 -0.06
CA GLY A 92 5.43 -13.02 -0.17
C GLY A 92 5.99 -12.43 1.11
N ALA A 93 5.23 -11.57 1.79
CA ALA A 93 5.64 -10.96 3.03
C ALA A 93 5.76 -11.96 4.20
N ASN A 94 5.10 -13.11 4.12
CA ASN A 94 5.24 -14.20 5.11
C ASN A 94 6.40 -15.16 4.79
N ILE A 95 6.91 -15.15 3.56
CA ILE A 95 8.07 -15.96 3.14
C ILE A 95 9.39 -15.23 3.39
N GLY A 96 9.41 -13.91 3.14
CA GLY A 96 10.58 -13.06 3.30
C GLY A 96 10.99 -12.76 4.73
#